data_AF-A0ABD3GY66-F1
#
_entry.id   AF-A0ABD3GY66-F1
#
_cell.length_a   1.000
_cell.length_b   1.000
_cell.length_c   1.000
_cell.angle_alpha   90.00
_cell.angle_beta   90.00
_cell.angle_gamma   90.00
#
_symmetry.space_group_name_H-M   'P 1'
#
loop_
_entity.id
_entity.type
_entity.pdbx_description
1 polymer ?
#
loop_
_entity_poly.entity_id
_entity_poly.type
_entity_poly.pdbx_seq_one_letter_code
_entity_poly.pdbx_strand_id
1 'polypeptide(L)'
;MGRLPNEEPQKESDLFQFLNSMLQQVEESNGGPELELRSKIEALRTETQKVPEASSSGTLNEAEVNSNLEFLSAKLAKVQSMIAEVESDPDAKSFLQESASLWMPLITANADERRAASSTPPDSQSPPRST
;
A
#
# COMPACT_ATOMS: atom_id res chain seq x y z
N MET A 1 19.17 12.91 -33.84
CA MET A 1 19.79 11.72 -33.24
C MET A 1 18.69 10.88 -32.62
N GLY A 2 18.60 9.62 -33.02
CA GLY A 2 17.52 8.71 -32.65
C GLY A 2 17.60 8.26 -31.19
N ARG A 3 16.45 8.29 -30.52
CA ARG A 3 16.20 7.75 -29.18
C ARG A 3 16.30 6.22 -29.24
N LEU A 4 17.17 5.62 -28.43
CA LEU A 4 17.26 4.16 -28.31
C LEU A 4 16.00 3.60 -27.61
N PRO A 5 15.50 2.42 -28.01
CA PRO A 5 14.28 1.84 -27.46
C PRO A 5 14.52 1.16 -26.11
N ASN A 6 13.48 1.17 -25.28
CA ASN A 6 13.30 0.46 -24.00
C ASN A 6 13.92 -0.96 -23.99
N GLU A 7 14.90 -1.22 -23.12
CA GLU A 7 15.52 -2.53 -22.87
C GLU A 7 15.06 -3.19 -21.53
N GLU A 8 13.87 -2.85 -21.03
CA GLU A 8 13.36 -3.38 -19.75
C GLU A 8 12.48 -4.63 -19.85
N PRO A 9 11.54 -4.81 -20.81
CA PRO A 9 10.75 -6.05 -20.89
C PRO A 9 11.61 -7.27 -21.27
N GLN A 10 12.79 -7.04 -21.85
CA GLN A 10 13.72 -8.10 -22.21
C GLN A 10 14.33 -8.76 -20.97
N LYS A 11 14.80 -7.99 -19.99
CA LYS A 11 15.49 -8.53 -18.80
C LYS A 11 14.58 -9.37 -17.91
N GLU A 12 13.33 -8.95 -17.72
CA GLU A 12 12.34 -9.75 -16.98
C GLU A 12 12.01 -11.04 -17.74
N SER A 13 11.81 -10.96 -19.06
CA SER A 13 11.58 -12.14 -19.89
C SER A 13 12.78 -13.10 -19.84
N ASP A 14 14.01 -12.58 -19.81
CA ASP A 14 15.26 -13.35 -19.75
C ASP A 14 15.41 -14.08 -18.40
N LEU A 15 15.10 -13.41 -17.27
CA LEU A 15 15.19 -14.02 -15.94
C LEU A 15 14.17 -15.16 -15.77
N PHE A 16 12.90 -14.93 -16.09
CA PHE A 16 11.88 -15.97 -15.93
C PHE A 16 12.05 -17.10 -16.95
N GLN A 17 12.61 -16.84 -18.13
CA GLN A 17 13.01 -17.88 -19.06
C GLN A 17 14.14 -18.75 -18.48
N PHE A 18 15.16 -18.12 -17.88
CA PHE A 18 16.25 -18.83 -17.21
C PHE A 18 15.78 -19.68 -16.02
N LEU A 19 14.93 -19.12 -15.15
CA LEU A 19 14.36 -19.86 -14.01
C LEU A 19 13.54 -21.08 -14.47
N ASN A 20 12.76 -20.95 -15.56
CA ASN A 20 12.02 -22.07 -16.13
C ASN A 20 12.95 -23.13 -16.76
N SER A 21 14.05 -22.72 -17.37
CA SER A 21 15.07 -23.64 -17.89
C SER A 21 15.74 -24.44 -16.76
N MET A 22 16.11 -23.78 -15.66
CA MET A 22 16.65 -24.47 -14.47
C MET A 22 15.61 -25.40 -13.84
N LEU A 23 14.35 -24.99 -13.76
CA LEU A 23 13.26 -25.83 -13.27
C LEU A 23 13.12 -27.10 -14.11
N GLN A 24 13.15 -26.97 -15.43
CA GLN A 24 13.06 -28.12 -16.33
C GLN A 24 14.23 -29.10 -16.12
N GLN A 25 15.45 -28.59 -15.94
CA GLN A 25 16.62 -29.41 -15.62
C GLN A 25 16.47 -30.14 -14.27
N VAL A 26 15.87 -29.49 -13.27
CA VAL A 26 15.58 -30.11 -11.97
C VAL A 26 14.52 -31.19 -12.11
N GLU A 27 13.43 -30.95 -12.84
CA GLU A 27 12.36 -31.93 -13.06
C GLU A 27 12.87 -33.18 -13.82
N GLU A 28 13.77 -32.99 -14.78
CA GLU A 28 14.44 -34.08 -15.49
C GLU A 28 15.38 -34.87 -14.56
N SER A 29 16.10 -34.20 -13.66
CA SER A 29 16.99 -34.84 -12.70
C SER A 29 16.25 -35.53 -11.55
N ASN A 30 15.10 -35.01 -11.13
CA ASN A 30 14.28 -35.55 -10.04
C ASN A 30 13.24 -36.58 -10.52
N GLY A 31 13.06 -36.73 -11.84
CA GLY A 31 12.15 -37.71 -12.43
C GLY A 31 10.67 -37.40 -12.25
N GLY A 32 10.31 -36.14 -12.02
CA GLY A 32 8.93 -35.74 -11.75
C GLY A 32 8.72 -34.22 -11.68
N PRO A 33 7.47 -33.76 -11.76
CA PRO A 33 7.14 -32.34 -11.73
C PRO A 33 7.37 -31.74 -10.34
N GLU A 34 8.05 -30.59 -10.29
CA GLU A 34 8.35 -29.89 -9.05
C GLU A 34 7.34 -28.74 -8.85
N LEU A 35 6.15 -29.13 -8.42
CA LEU A 35 4.99 -28.24 -8.30
C LEU A 35 5.23 -27.06 -7.33
N GLU A 36 6.03 -27.27 -6.28
CA GLU A 36 6.38 -26.21 -5.33
C GLU A 36 7.26 -25.14 -5.99
N LEU A 37 8.28 -25.54 -6.77
CA LEU A 37 9.14 -24.59 -7.48
C LEU A 37 8.37 -23.85 -8.59
N ARG A 38 7.42 -24.52 -9.27
CA ARG A 38 6.50 -23.86 -10.21
C ARG A 38 5.70 -22.76 -9.53
N SER A 39 5.11 -23.09 -8.37
CA SER A 39 4.33 -22.12 -7.59
C SER A 39 5.19 -20.96 -7.09
N LYS A 40 6.43 -21.21 -6.66
CA LYS A 40 7.37 -20.16 -6.26
C LYS A 40 7.77 -19.25 -7.41
N ILE A 41 8.03 -19.79 -8.60
CA ILE A 41 8.34 -19.00 -9.81
C ILE A 41 7.14 -18.13 -10.21
N GLU A 42 5.92 -18.68 -10.15
CA GLU A 42 4.70 -17.94 -10.42
C GLU A 42 4.44 -16.84 -9.39
N ALA A 43 4.61 -17.14 -8.10
CA ALA A 43 4.50 -16.16 -7.02
C ALA A 43 5.51 -15.01 -7.21
N LEU A 44 6.77 -15.33 -7.50
CA LEU A 44 7.79 -14.33 -7.83
C LEU A 44 7.38 -13.48 -9.04
N ARG A 45 6.86 -14.09 -10.10
CA ARG A 45 6.35 -13.35 -11.28
C ARG A 45 5.22 -12.39 -10.89
N THR A 46 4.25 -12.84 -10.10
CA THR A 46 3.15 -11.98 -9.67
C THR A 46 3.62 -10.86 -8.74
N GLU A 47 4.65 -11.11 -7.92
CA GLU A 47 5.19 -10.10 -7.01
C GLU A 47 6.03 -9.06 -7.76
N THR A 48 6.82 -9.47 -8.75
CA THR A 48 7.55 -8.55 -9.65
C THR A 48 6.59 -7.65 -10.42
N GLN A 49 5.45 -8.17 -10.88
CA GLN A 49 4.40 -7.36 -11.55
C GLN A 49 3.68 -6.38 -10.63
N LYS A 50 3.70 -6.60 -9.30
CA LYS A 50 3.11 -5.67 -8.32
C LYS A 50 4.00 -4.48 -8.03
N VAL A 51 5.29 -4.53 -8.40
CA VAL A 51 6.17 -3.37 -8.34
C VAL A 51 5.75 -2.44 -9.47
N PRO A 52 5.29 -1.21 -9.19
CA PRO A 52 4.94 -0.28 -10.25
C PRO A 52 6.15 -0.04 -11.16
N GLU A 53 6.01 -0.22 -12.48
CA GLU A 53 7.08 0.09 -13.47
C GLU A 53 7.58 1.54 -13.36
N ALA A 54 6.77 2.42 -12.78
CA ALA A 54 7.13 3.80 -12.43
C ALA A 54 8.32 3.89 -11.45
N SER A 55 8.65 2.82 -10.74
CA SER A 55 9.81 2.74 -9.82
C SER A 55 11.07 2.17 -10.48
N SER A 56 10.98 1.67 -11.71
CA SER A 56 12.08 0.99 -12.41
C SER A 56 12.90 1.92 -13.32
N SER A 57 12.27 2.94 -13.91
CA SER A 57 12.90 3.81 -14.93
C SER A 57 13.57 5.08 -14.37
N GLY A 58 13.45 5.30 -13.08
CA GLY A 58 14.26 6.28 -12.37
C GLY A 58 14.73 5.62 -11.10
N THR A 59 16.03 5.65 -10.85
CA THR A 59 16.50 5.71 -9.46
C THR A 59 15.50 6.58 -8.72
N LEU A 60 14.77 6.07 -7.72
CA LEU A 60 14.09 6.95 -6.76
C LEU A 60 15.15 7.96 -6.38
N ASN A 61 15.04 9.19 -6.90
CA ASN A 61 16.13 10.13 -6.82
C ASN A 61 16.26 10.38 -5.32
N GLU A 62 17.35 9.90 -4.71
CA GLU A 62 17.49 9.90 -3.26
C GLU A 62 17.28 11.32 -2.72
N ALA A 63 17.65 12.32 -3.51
CA ALA A 63 17.38 13.73 -3.27
C ALA A 63 15.88 14.08 -3.26
N GLU A 64 15.07 13.54 -4.19
CA GLU A 64 13.61 13.74 -4.21
C GLU A 64 12.92 13.01 -3.06
N VAL A 65 13.36 11.80 -2.74
CA VAL A 65 12.86 11.05 -1.58
C VAL A 65 13.17 11.82 -0.29
N ASN A 66 14.40 12.29 -0.14
CA ASN A 66 14.81 13.06 1.03
C ASN A 66 14.08 14.40 1.11
N SER A 67 13.88 15.08 -0.02
CA SER A 67 13.10 16.32 -0.08
C SER A 67 11.62 16.10 0.28
N ASN A 68 11.02 15.01 -0.20
CA ASN A 68 9.65 14.64 0.16
C ASN A 68 9.54 14.28 1.65
N LEU A 69 10.52 13.57 2.21
CA LEU A 69 10.58 13.27 3.64
C LEU A 69 10.74 14.54 4.48
N GLU A 70 11.61 15.47 4.07
CA GLU A 70 11.78 16.76 4.74
C GLU A 70 10.48 17.59 4.69
N PHE A 71 9.83 17.64 3.54
CA PHE A 71 8.54 18.31 3.38
C PHE A 71 7.44 17.70 4.25
N LEU A 72 7.32 16.36 4.26
CA LEU A 72 6.36 15.64 5.08
C LEU A 72 6.65 15.82 6.58
N SER A 73 7.93 15.81 6.97
CA SER A 73 8.36 16.08 8.34
C SER A 73 7.96 17.50 8.78
N ALA A 74 8.21 18.51 7.95
CA ALA A 74 7.80 19.88 8.23
C ALA A 74 6.27 20.01 8.35
N LYS A 75 5.52 19.32 7.49
CA LYS A 75 4.05 19.30 7.55
C LYS A 75 3.54 18.62 8.83
N LEU A 76 4.17 17.52 9.24
CA LEU A 76 3.85 16.82 10.49
C LEU A 76 4.14 17.72 11.71
N ALA A 77 5.29 18.40 11.73
CA ALA A 77 5.64 19.34 12.79
C ALA A 77 4.62 20.49 12.90
N LYS A 78 4.16 21.03 11.76
CA LYS A 78 3.11 22.05 11.73
C LYS A 78 1.79 21.53 12.31
N VAL A 79 1.34 20.34 11.89
CA VAL A 79 0.11 19.72 12.42
C VAL A 79 0.24 19.50 13.93
N GLN A 80 1.40 19.03 14.41
CA GLN A 80 1.65 18.83 15.84
C GLN A 80 1.57 20.16 16.62
N SER A 81 2.09 21.25 16.06
CA SER A 81 1.97 22.58 16.68
C SER A 81 0.51 23.05 16.76
N MET A 82 -0.29 22.81 15.73
CA MET A 82 -1.72 23.16 15.73
C MET A 82 -2.49 22.32 16.75
N ILE A 83 -2.15 21.03 16.88
CA ILE A 83 -2.73 20.17 17.92
C ILE A 83 -2.38 20.71 19.30
N ALA A 84 -1.12 21.09 19.55
CA ALA A 84 -0.70 21.64 20.84
C ALA A 84 -1.47 22.93 21.21
N GLU A 85 -1.77 23.79 20.24
CA GLU A 85 -2.60 24.99 20.44
C GLU A 85 -4.03 24.63 20.82
N VAL A 86 -4.63 23.63 20.15
CA VAL A 86 -5.98 23.13 20.48
C VAL A 86 -6.00 22.40 21.83
N GLU A 87 -4.96 21.65 22.17
CA GLU A 87 -4.87 20.96 23.46
C GLU A 87 -4.70 21.91 24.65
N SER A 88 -4.27 23.15 24.40
CA SER A 88 -4.16 24.19 25.43
C SER A 88 -5.53 24.74 25.86
N ASP A 89 -6.58 24.51 25.06
CA ASP A 89 -7.97 24.83 25.39
C ASP A 89 -8.76 23.53 25.68
N PRO A 90 -9.19 23.30 26.95
CA PRO A 90 -9.92 22.09 27.34
C PRO A 90 -11.22 21.86 26.57
N ASP A 91 -11.95 22.94 26.24
CA ASP A 91 -13.25 22.85 25.56
C ASP A 91 -13.04 22.51 24.08
N ALA A 92 -12.07 23.16 23.43
CA ALA A 92 -11.67 22.85 22.06
C ALA A 92 -11.15 21.40 21.94
N LYS A 93 -10.36 20.94 22.90
CA LYS A 93 -9.86 19.56 22.97
C LYS A 93 -11.01 18.55 23.08
N SER A 94 -11.96 18.78 23.98
CA SER A 94 -13.12 17.89 24.17
C SER A 94 -13.95 17.79 22.89
N PHE A 95 -14.22 18.92 22.24
CA PHE A 95 -14.94 18.94 20.95
C PHE A 95 -14.18 18.20 19.84
N LEU A 96 -12.86 18.41 19.74
CA LEU A 96 -12.04 17.73 18.74
C LEU A 96 -12.05 16.21 18.96
N GLN A 97 -11.97 15.76 20.22
CA GLN A 97 -12.03 14.35 20.58
C GLN A 97 -13.40 13.72 20.25
N GLU A 98 -14.50 14.43 20.51
CA GLU A 98 -15.84 13.99 20.16
C GLU A 98 -16.02 13.90 18.63
N SER A 99 -15.55 14.91 17.89
CA SER A 99 -15.59 14.91 16.42
C SER A 99 -14.69 13.83 15.81
N ALA A 100 -13.51 13.59 16.40
CA ALA A 100 -12.60 12.53 15.99
C ALA A 100 -13.22 11.15 16.20
N SER A 101 -14.02 10.97 17.27
CA SER A 101 -14.74 9.72 17.51
C SER A 101 -15.75 9.39 16.41
N LEU A 102 -16.29 10.40 15.72
CA LEU A 102 -17.20 10.24 14.59
C LEU A 102 -16.46 9.98 13.27
N TRP A 103 -15.39 10.73 13.00
CA TRP A 103 -14.72 10.73 11.69
C TRP A 103 -13.54 9.75 11.59
N MET A 104 -12.82 9.45 12.67
CA MET A 104 -11.68 8.52 12.62
C MET A 104 -12.07 7.15 12.08
N PRO A 105 -13.17 6.50 12.52
CA PRO A 105 -13.57 5.21 11.96
C PRO A 105 -13.81 5.25 10.44
N LEU A 106 -14.36 6.35 9.92
CA LEU A 106 -14.59 6.55 8.49
C LEU A 106 -13.28 6.75 7.71
N ILE A 107 -12.35 7.51 8.28
CA ILE A 107 -11.06 7.85 7.66
C ILE A 107 -10.12 6.65 7.68
N THR A 108 -10.10 5.88 8.76
CA THR A 108 -9.23 4.71 8.91
C THR A 108 -9.82 3.43 8.35
N ALA A 109 -11.09 3.44 7.94
CA ALA A 109 -11.74 2.26 7.38
C ALA A 109 -11.04 1.78 6.10
N ASN A 110 -10.69 0.50 6.09
CA ASN A 110 -10.22 -0.18 4.89
C ASN A 110 -11.37 -0.39 3.87
N ALA A 111 -11.06 -0.94 2.71
CA ALA A 111 -12.05 -1.11 1.65
C ALA A 111 -13.24 -2.01 2.05
N ASP A 112 -13.00 -3.03 2.86
CA ASP A 112 -14.04 -3.98 3.28
C ASP A 112 -14.90 -3.42 4.42
N GLU A 113 -14.30 -2.69 5.35
CA GLU A 113 -15.00 -1.94 6.40
C GLU A 113 -15.93 -0.87 5.81
N ARG A 114 -15.48 -0.17 4.76
CA ARG A 114 -16.33 0.80 4.03
C ARG A 114 -17.53 0.15 3.34
N ARG A 115 -17.33 -1.03 2.73
CA ARG A 115 -18.44 -1.81 2.12
C ARG A 115 -19.43 -2.32 3.16
N ALA A 116 -18.95 -2.77 4.31
CA ALA A 116 -19.81 -3.23 5.41
C ALA A 116 -20.64 -2.07 5.99
N ALA A 117 -20.03 -0.90 6.17
CA ALA A 117 -20.71 0.31 6.63
C ALA A 117 -21.78 0.80 5.64
N SER A 118 -21.54 0.74 4.33
CA SER A 118 -22.54 1.09 3.31
C SER A 118 -23.68 0.07 3.17
N SER A 119 -23.52 -1.13 3.72
CA SER A 119 -24.51 -2.21 3.64
C SER A 119 -25.51 -2.20 4.82
N THR A 120 -25.30 -1.33 5.82
CA THR A 120 -26.17 -1.22 6.99
C THR A 120 -27.08 0.01 6.84
N PRO A 121 -28.42 -0.13 6.75
CA PRO A 121 -29.33 1.00 6.67
C PRO A 121 -29.37 1.80 7.98
N PRO A 122 -29.73 3.10 7.95
CA PRO A 122 -29.63 4.04 9.08
C PRO A 122 -30.64 3.82 10.23
N ASP A 123 -31.40 2.72 10.27
CA ASP A 123 -32.40 2.45 11.31
C ASP A 123 -31.96 1.31 12.23
N SER A 124 -31.08 1.61 13.19
CA SER A 124 -30.92 0.79 14.41
C SER A 124 -30.52 1.64 15.63
N GLN A 125 -30.85 2.94 15.62
CA GLN A 125 -30.86 3.73 16.84
C GLN A 125 -32.22 3.55 17.50
N SER A 126 -32.31 2.55 18.40
CA SER A 126 -33.48 2.42 19.29
C SER A 126 -33.63 3.72 20.10
N PRO A 127 -34.84 4.33 20.18
CA PRO A 127 -35.04 5.49 21.03
C PRO A 127 -34.89 5.11 22.51
N PRO A 128 -34.48 6.05 23.38
CA PRO A 128 -34.35 5.76 24.81
C PRO A 128 -35.71 5.38 25.38
N ARG A 129 -35.76 4.22 26.03
CA ARG A 129 -36.95 3.71 26.71
C ARG A 129 -37.25 4.62 27.90
N SER A 130 -38.31 5.43 27.80
CA SER A 130 -38.87 6.14 28.95
C SER A 130 -39.54 5.13 29.89
N THR A 131 -39.04 5.05 31.11
CA THR A 131 -39.78 4.60 32.31
C THR A 131 -39.36 5.46 33.48
#